data_AF-A0A2K3KEZ3-F1
#
_entry.id   AF-A0A2K3KEZ3-F1
#
_cell.length_a   1.000
_cell.length_b   1.000
_cell.length_c   1.000
_cell.angle_alpha   90.00
_cell.angle_beta   90.00
_cell.angle_gamma   90.00
#
_symmetry.space_group_name_H-M   'P 1'
#
loop_
_entity.id
_entity.type
_entity.pdbx_description
1 polymer ?
#
loop_
_entity_poly.entity_id
_entity_poly.type
_entity_poly.pdbx_seq_one_letter_code
_entity_poly.pdbx_strand_id
1 'polypeptide(L)'
;YSETKTKLEEDIRKLKESQENEAERLKKDYEEKLARVKESYAASETKLKENAAAQDEKISKLSKEKDEAVLSVGTLADEKARLENDITELQLCAANQYDEGFSFAIEQVKLLFPDLDAGRLGEADAMKQIVDGKLVPYVPPQ
;
A
#
# COMPACT_ATOMS: atom_id res chain seq x y z
N TYR A 1 -43.68 23.59 -81.58
CA TYR A 1 -42.72 22.48 -81.69
C TYR A 1 -41.26 22.94 -81.55
N SER A 2 -40.84 24.06 -82.15
CA SER A 2 -39.46 24.57 -82.00
C SER A 2 -39.14 25.06 -80.59
N GLU A 3 -39.94 25.96 -80.00
CA GLU A 3 -39.66 26.52 -78.66
C GLU A 3 -39.61 25.46 -77.56
N THR A 4 -40.51 24.48 -77.62
CA THR A 4 -40.55 23.36 -76.67
C THR A 4 -39.30 22.49 -76.75
N LYS A 5 -38.74 22.30 -77.96
CA LYS A 5 -37.50 21.54 -78.17
C LYS A 5 -36.29 22.30 -77.59
N THR A 6 -36.21 23.60 -77.86
CA THR A 6 -35.11 24.45 -77.36
C THR A 6 -35.08 24.50 -75.83
N LYS A 7 -36.26 24.60 -75.19
CA LYS A 7 -36.38 24.60 -73.73
C LYS A 7 -35.93 23.26 -73.12
N LEU A 8 -36.31 22.15 -73.75
CA LEU A 8 -35.90 20.81 -73.31
C LEU A 8 -34.36 20.61 -73.42
N GLU A 9 -33.75 21.08 -74.50
CA GLU A 9 -32.29 21.02 -74.70
C GLU A 9 -31.55 21.84 -73.63
N GLU A 10 -32.08 23.02 -73.28
CA GLU A 10 -31.51 23.86 -72.24
C GLU A 10 -31.61 23.22 -70.84
N ASP A 11 -32.77 22.63 -70.51
CA ASP A 11 -32.99 21.93 -69.25
C ASP A 11 -32.09 20.68 -69.13
N ILE A 12 -31.90 19.92 -70.21
CA ILE A 12 -30.97 18.78 -70.25
C ILE A 12 -29.53 19.24 -69.96
N ARG A 13 -29.10 20.36 -70.55
CA ARG A 13 -27.75 20.91 -70.31
C ARG A 13 -27.59 21.34 -68.84
N LYS A 14 -28.55 22.08 -68.29
CA LYS A 14 -28.53 22.51 -66.87
C LYS A 14 -28.50 21.32 -65.92
N LEU A 15 -29.27 20.26 -66.24
CA LEU A 15 -29.29 19.04 -65.43
C LEU A 15 -27.92 18.34 -65.44
N LYS A 16 -27.26 18.24 -66.60
CA LYS A 16 -25.91 17.66 -66.70
C LYS A 16 -24.88 18.45 -65.91
N GLU A 17 -24.85 19.76 -66.05
CA GLU A 17 -23.94 20.63 -65.29
C GLU A 17 -24.20 20.53 -63.77
N SER A 18 -25.47 20.48 -63.35
CA SER A 18 -25.82 20.29 -61.93
C SER A 18 -25.33 18.95 -61.39
N GLN A 19 -25.49 17.86 -62.15
CA GLN A 19 -25.03 16.53 -61.74
C GLN A 19 -23.50 16.46 -61.64
N GLU A 20 -22.78 17.07 -62.58
CA GLU A 20 -21.32 17.13 -62.57
C GLU A 20 -20.80 17.91 -61.37
N ASN A 21 -21.38 19.08 -61.09
CA ASN A 21 -21.04 19.89 -59.90
C ASN A 21 -21.33 19.16 -58.59
N GLU A 22 -22.45 18.43 -58.50
CA GLU A 22 -22.79 17.66 -57.31
C GLU A 22 -21.85 16.47 -57.11
N ALA A 23 -21.47 15.78 -58.18
CA ALA A 23 -20.49 14.70 -58.15
C ALA A 23 -19.11 15.20 -57.69
N GLU A 24 -18.65 16.36 -58.18
CA GLU A 24 -17.39 16.97 -57.77
C GLU A 24 -17.43 17.41 -56.29
N ARG A 25 -18.55 18.01 -55.85
CA ARG A 25 -18.75 18.38 -54.45
C ARG A 25 -18.72 17.17 -53.52
N LEU A 26 -19.43 16.09 -53.88
CA LEU A 26 -19.44 14.85 -53.10
C LEU A 26 -18.05 14.22 -53.04
N LYS A 27 -17.33 14.16 -54.17
CA LYS A 27 -15.97 13.64 -54.21
C LYS A 27 -15.05 14.41 -53.25
N LYS A 28 -15.09 15.75 -53.29
CA LYS A 28 -14.29 16.59 -52.40
C LYS A 28 -14.65 16.40 -50.92
N ASP A 29 -15.94 16.31 -50.59
CA ASP A 29 -16.40 16.08 -49.21
C ASP A 29 -15.94 14.71 -48.69
N TYR A 30 -15.98 13.66 -49.53
CA TYR A 30 -15.46 12.33 -49.17
C TYR A 30 -13.94 12.35 -48.97
N GLU A 31 -13.19 13.00 -49.85
CA GLU A 31 -11.73 13.13 -49.71
C GLU A 31 -11.36 13.88 -48.43
N GLU A 32 -12.07 14.98 -48.11
CA GLU A 32 -11.84 15.75 -46.88
C GLU A 32 -12.20 14.95 -45.61
N LYS A 33 -13.33 14.23 -45.61
CA LYS A 33 -13.69 13.34 -44.49
C LYS A 33 -12.70 12.20 -44.32
N LEU A 34 -12.25 11.59 -45.42
CA LEU A 34 -11.25 10.53 -45.38
C LEU A 34 -9.92 11.04 -44.83
N ALA A 35 -9.49 12.23 -45.23
CA ALA A 35 -8.29 12.88 -44.70
C ALA A 35 -8.40 13.12 -43.18
N ARG A 36 -9.52 13.70 -42.72
CA ARG A 36 -9.78 13.93 -41.29
C ARG A 36 -9.77 12.65 -40.47
N VAL A 37 -10.39 11.58 -40.97
CA VAL A 37 -10.41 10.28 -40.28
C VAL A 37 -8.99 9.72 -40.16
N LYS A 38 -8.21 9.73 -41.25
CA LYS A 38 -6.81 9.25 -41.23
C LYS A 38 -5.94 10.04 -40.24
N GLU A 39 -6.07 11.36 -40.23
CA GLU A 39 -5.34 12.21 -39.30
C GLU A 39 -5.73 11.93 -37.84
N SER A 40 -7.03 11.85 -37.55
CA SER A 40 -7.52 11.55 -36.19
C SER A 40 -7.08 10.16 -35.71
N TYR A 41 -7.06 9.17 -36.62
CA TYR A 41 -6.60 7.82 -36.32
C TYR A 41 -5.10 7.83 -35.98
N ALA A 42 -4.26 8.45 -36.81
CA ALA A 42 -2.83 8.58 -36.54
C ALA A 42 -2.54 9.31 -35.23
N ALA A 43 -3.29 10.38 -34.92
CA ALA A 43 -3.19 11.10 -33.65
C ALA A 43 -3.62 10.24 -32.45
N SER A 44 -4.62 9.37 -32.61
CA SER A 44 -5.04 8.45 -31.54
C SER A 44 -4.03 7.31 -31.33
N GLU A 45 -3.45 6.78 -32.41
CA GLU A 45 -2.46 5.71 -32.37
C GLU A 45 -1.17 6.17 -31.69
N THR A 46 -0.70 7.38 -32.01
CA THR A 46 0.46 8.00 -31.36
C THR A 46 0.24 8.20 -29.86
N LYS A 47 -0.90 8.79 -29.46
CA LYS A 47 -1.27 8.94 -28.05
C LYS A 47 -1.35 7.61 -27.30
N LEU A 48 -1.91 6.57 -27.93
CA LEU A 48 -1.98 5.24 -27.32
C LEU A 48 -0.60 4.64 -27.10
N LYS A 49 0.32 4.78 -28.05
CA LYS A 49 1.71 4.31 -27.92
C LYS A 49 2.46 5.05 -26.82
N GLU A 50 2.34 6.37 -26.75
CA GLU A 50 2.94 7.18 -25.68
C GLU A 50 2.42 6.77 -24.30
N ASN A 51 1.11 6.59 -24.17
CA ASN A 51 0.49 6.14 -22.92
C ASN A 51 0.94 4.74 -22.53
N ALA A 52 1.06 3.81 -23.49
CA ALA A 52 1.55 2.47 -23.23
C ALA A 52 3.00 2.49 -22.71
N ALA A 53 3.87 3.26 -23.37
CA ALA A 53 5.26 3.43 -22.92
C ALA A 53 5.35 4.02 -21.50
N ALA A 54 4.57 5.06 -21.20
CA ALA A 54 4.53 5.65 -19.86
C ALA A 54 3.99 4.68 -18.79
N GLN A 55 3.04 3.82 -19.14
CA GLN A 55 2.54 2.78 -18.23
C GLN A 55 3.58 1.69 -17.98
N ASP A 56 4.30 1.25 -19.02
CA ASP A 56 5.36 0.26 -18.89
C ASP A 56 6.49 0.74 -17.96
N GLU A 57 6.91 2.00 -18.10
CA GLU A 57 7.89 2.62 -17.20
C GLU A 57 7.39 2.64 -15.75
N LYS A 58 6.13 3.02 -15.53
CA LYS A 58 5.52 3.06 -14.20
C LYS A 58 5.44 1.66 -13.57
N ILE A 59 5.05 0.65 -14.35
CA ILE A 59 4.99 -0.75 -13.89
C ILE A 59 6.37 -1.25 -13.52
N SER A 60 7.40 -0.95 -14.33
CA SER A 60 8.78 -1.32 -14.03
C SER A 60 9.25 -0.73 -12.69
N LYS A 61 8.99 0.57 -12.47
CA LYS A 61 9.33 1.25 -11.22
C LYS A 61 8.61 0.63 -10.02
N LEU A 62 7.29 0.45 -10.11
CA LEU A 62 6.48 -0.13 -9.03
C LEU A 62 6.88 -1.58 -8.73
N SER A 63 7.24 -2.37 -9.74
CA SER A 63 7.71 -3.73 -9.53
C SER A 63 8.98 -3.76 -8.69
N LYS A 64 9.93 -2.87 -9.00
CA LYS A 64 11.19 -2.76 -8.25
C LYS A 64 10.96 -2.32 -6.80
N GLU A 65 10.15 -1.28 -6.58
CA GLU A 65 9.79 -0.82 -5.24
C GLU A 65 9.10 -1.92 -4.42
N LYS A 66 8.20 -2.70 -5.05
CA LYS A 66 7.53 -3.84 -4.42
C LYS A 66 8.54 -4.94 -4.05
N ASP A 67 9.49 -5.26 -4.91
CA ASP A 67 10.52 -6.28 -4.61
C ASP A 67 11.44 -5.82 -3.45
N GLU A 68 11.85 -4.55 -3.44
CA GLU A 68 12.62 -3.95 -2.33
C GLU A 68 11.83 -3.97 -1.00
N ALA A 69 10.54 -3.62 -1.04
CA ALA A 69 9.66 -3.67 0.12
C ALA A 69 9.50 -5.10 0.66
N VAL A 70 9.32 -6.10 -0.21
CA VAL A 70 9.22 -7.50 0.18
C VAL A 70 10.49 -7.99 0.88
N LEU A 71 11.67 -7.63 0.36
CA LEU A 71 12.94 -7.94 1.01
C LEU A 71 13.02 -7.32 2.41
N SER A 72 12.65 -6.04 2.54
CA SER A 72 12.67 -5.36 3.84
C SER A 72 11.74 -5.99 4.87
N VAL A 73 10.54 -6.41 4.46
CA VAL A 73 9.57 -7.08 5.34
C VAL A 73 10.12 -8.41 5.84
N GLY A 74 10.80 -9.18 4.98
CA GLY A 74 11.48 -10.40 5.39
C GLY A 74 12.50 -10.15 6.48
N THR A 75 13.39 -9.17 6.28
CA THR A 75 14.42 -8.82 7.29
C THR A 75 13.83 -8.34 8.61
N LEU A 76 12.74 -7.56 8.58
CA LEU A 76 12.05 -7.08 9.77
C LEU A 76 11.34 -8.21 10.52
N ALA A 77 10.80 -9.21 9.80
CA ALA A 77 10.17 -10.37 10.42
C ALA A 77 11.20 -11.21 11.19
N ASP A 78 12.38 -11.43 10.61
CA ASP A 78 13.47 -12.14 11.27
C ASP A 78 13.99 -11.38 12.51
N GLU A 79 14.17 -10.06 12.38
CA GLU A 79 14.61 -9.21 13.51
C GLU A 79 13.57 -9.19 14.63
N LYS A 80 12.28 -9.11 14.29
CA LYS A 80 11.19 -9.21 15.27
C LYS A 80 11.24 -10.53 16.03
N ALA A 81 11.38 -11.65 15.33
CA ALA A 81 11.45 -12.97 15.96
C ALA A 81 12.67 -13.09 16.89
N ARG A 82 13.83 -12.53 16.50
CA ARG A 82 15.01 -12.45 17.36
C ARG A 82 14.73 -11.64 18.62
N LEU A 83 14.17 -10.44 18.49
CA LEU A 83 13.88 -9.57 19.65
C LEU A 83 12.84 -10.19 20.59
N GLU A 84 11.83 -10.89 20.08
CA GLU A 84 10.86 -11.62 20.90
C GLU A 84 11.52 -12.73 21.73
N ASN A 85 12.49 -13.45 21.15
CA ASN A 85 13.29 -14.42 21.89
C ASN A 85 14.18 -13.75 22.94
N ASP A 86 14.90 -12.69 22.59
CA ASP A 86 15.78 -11.95 23.53
C ASP A 86 14.97 -11.41 24.72
N ILE A 87 13.76 -10.88 24.50
CA ILE A 87 12.86 -10.44 25.58
C ILE A 87 12.50 -11.60 26.50
N THR A 88 12.15 -12.75 25.92
CA THR A 88 11.76 -13.94 26.68
C THR A 88 12.92 -14.45 27.54
N GLU A 89 14.12 -14.51 26.97
CA GLU A 89 15.33 -14.90 27.70
C GLU A 89 15.68 -13.92 28.81
N LEU A 90 15.62 -12.61 28.53
CA LEU A 90 15.89 -11.58 29.53
C LEU A 90 14.89 -11.61 30.69
N GLN A 91 13.60 -11.84 30.41
CA GLN A 91 12.57 -11.99 31.44
C GLN A 91 12.86 -13.20 32.34
N LEU A 92 13.27 -14.33 31.76
CA LEU A 92 13.63 -15.53 32.51
C LEU A 92 14.88 -15.29 33.37
N CYS A 93 15.93 -14.67 32.80
CA CYS A 93 17.13 -14.32 33.54
C CYS A 93 16.83 -13.38 34.71
N ALA A 94 16.01 -12.35 34.49
CA ALA A 94 15.62 -11.42 35.55
C ALA A 94 14.84 -12.15 36.66
N ALA A 95 13.87 -12.98 36.30
CA ALA A 95 13.10 -13.77 37.28
C ALA A 95 14.01 -14.66 38.13
N ASN A 96 14.95 -15.37 37.50
CA ASN A 96 15.92 -16.22 38.21
C ASN A 96 16.83 -15.42 39.14
N GLN A 97 17.33 -14.26 38.71
CA GLN A 97 18.17 -13.40 39.55
C GLN A 97 17.42 -12.88 40.77
N TYR A 98 16.15 -12.50 40.62
CA TYR A 98 15.33 -12.07 41.75
C TYR A 98 15.04 -13.22 42.72
N ASP A 99 14.73 -14.42 42.21
CA ASP A 99 14.47 -15.59 43.04
C ASP A 99 15.70 -16.04 43.84
N GLU A 100 16.86 -16.11 43.18
CA GLU A 100 18.13 -16.47 43.81
C GLU A 100 18.58 -15.40 44.81
N GLY A 101 18.52 -14.12 44.42
CA GLY A 101 18.89 -12.99 45.27
C GLY A 101 18.01 -12.88 46.52
N PHE A 102 16.70 -13.10 46.37
CA PHE A 102 15.76 -13.13 47.48
C PHE A 102 16.05 -14.30 48.42
N SER A 103 16.23 -15.51 47.88
CA SER A 103 16.59 -16.69 48.66
C SER A 103 17.86 -16.48 49.47
N PHE A 104 18.89 -15.90 48.85
CA PHE A 104 20.15 -15.59 49.52
C PHE A 104 19.98 -14.54 50.64
N ALA A 105 19.18 -13.49 50.41
CA ALA A 105 18.88 -12.49 51.44
C ALA A 105 18.16 -13.09 52.64
N ILE A 106 17.20 -14.01 52.42
CA ILE A 106 16.52 -14.74 53.50
C ILE A 106 17.50 -15.57 54.33
N GLU A 107 18.44 -16.26 53.68
CA GLU A 107 19.48 -17.02 54.40
C GLU A 107 20.41 -16.11 55.22
N GLN A 108 20.77 -14.92 54.71
CA GLN A 108 21.52 -13.93 55.49
C GLN A 108 20.75 -13.45 56.73
N VAL A 109 19.44 -13.20 56.61
CA VAL A 109 18.60 -12.78 57.73
C VAL A 109 18.55 -13.86 58.80
N LYS A 110 18.35 -15.13 58.42
CA LYS A 110 18.38 -16.26 59.36
C LYS A 110 19.70 -16.37 60.10
N LEU A 111 20.83 -16.13 59.40
CA LEU A 111 22.17 -16.17 59.99
C LEU A 111 22.39 -15.04 61.01
N LEU A 112 21.96 -13.82 60.69
CA LEU A 112 22.14 -12.65 61.56
C LEU A 112 21.17 -12.63 62.76
N PHE A 113 20.00 -13.26 62.63
CA PHE A 113 18.95 -13.29 63.65
C PHE A 113 18.47 -14.74 63.90
N PRO A 114 19.23 -15.55 64.65
CA PRO A 114 18.93 -16.97 64.85
C PRO A 114 17.64 -17.23 65.64
N ASP A 115 17.23 -16.29 66.50
CA ASP A 115 15.98 -16.39 67.30
C ASP A 115 14.74 -15.85 66.55
N LEU A 116 14.90 -15.47 65.27
CA LEU A 116 13.81 -14.91 64.47
C LEU A 116 12.75 -15.98 64.18
N ASP A 117 11.48 -15.61 64.34
CA ASP A 117 10.34 -16.48 64.03
C ASP A 117 10.30 -16.78 62.52
N ALA A 118 10.76 -17.98 62.16
CA ALA A 118 10.82 -18.45 60.78
C ALA A 118 9.42 -18.53 60.13
N GLY A 119 8.36 -18.77 60.91
CA GLY A 119 6.99 -18.78 60.42
C GLY A 119 6.55 -17.40 59.97
N ARG A 120 6.83 -16.37 60.80
CA ARG A 120 6.54 -14.97 60.45
C ARG A 120 7.43 -14.42 59.34
N LEU A 121 8.69 -14.86 59.24
CA LEU A 121 9.56 -14.49 58.13
C LEU A 121 9.03 -15.05 56.79
N GLY A 122 8.44 -16.25 56.80
CA GLY A 122 7.80 -16.85 55.63
C GLY A 122 6.54 -16.13 55.14
N GLU A 123 5.98 -15.21 55.93
CA GLU A 123 4.87 -14.34 55.50
C GLU A 123 5.35 -13.19 54.61
N ALA A 124 6.67 -12.91 54.61
CA ALA A 124 7.27 -11.89 53.77
C ALA A 124 7.09 -12.27 52.29
N ASP A 125 6.52 -11.34 51.55
CA ASP A 125 6.16 -11.52 50.15
C ASP A 125 6.52 -10.23 49.42
N ALA A 126 7.43 -10.33 48.44
CA ALA A 126 7.90 -9.20 47.66
C ALA A 126 6.77 -8.52 46.85
N MET A 127 5.65 -9.22 46.62
CA MET A 127 4.48 -8.70 45.91
C MET A 127 3.48 -7.99 46.83
N LYS A 128 3.75 -7.93 48.14
CA LYS A 128 2.97 -7.16 49.11
C LYS A 128 3.64 -5.82 49.38
N GLN A 129 2.82 -4.82 49.64
CA GLN A 129 3.26 -3.52 50.11
C GLN A 129 3.06 -3.39 51.62
N ILE A 130 3.80 -2.46 52.23
CA ILE A 130 3.66 -2.15 53.65
C ILE A 130 2.73 -0.94 53.79
N VAL A 131 1.57 -1.15 54.41
CA VAL A 131 0.61 -0.08 54.75
C VAL A 131 0.36 -0.16 56.25
N ASP A 132 0.61 0.95 56.96
CA ASP A 132 0.48 1.05 58.43
C ASP A 132 1.18 -0.10 59.19
N GLY A 133 2.36 -0.50 58.72
CA GLY A 133 3.16 -1.58 59.31
C GLY A 133 2.62 -2.99 59.07
N LYS A 134 1.63 -3.18 58.19
CA LYS A 134 1.09 -4.48 57.79
C LYS A 134 1.38 -4.78 56.33
N LEU A 135 1.66 -6.06 56.04
CA LEU A 135 1.80 -6.55 54.68
C LEU A 135 0.40 -6.73 54.06
N VAL A 136 0.13 -6.03 52.96
CA VAL A 136 -1.12 -6.11 52.20
C VAL A 136 -0.81 -6.30 50.71
N PRO A 137 -1.71 -6.88 49.90
CA PRO A 137 -1.50 -7.00 48.46
C PRO A 137 -1.17 -5.65 47.81
N TYR A 138 -0.20 -5.65 46.88
CA TYR A 138 0.13 -4.46 46.10
C TYR A 138 -1.02 -4.06 45.17
N VAL A 139 -1.29 -2.76 45.09
CA VAL A 139 -2.28 -2.17 44.16
C VAL A 139 -1.53 -1.17 43.28
N PRO A 140 -1.45 -1.39 41.95
CA PRO A 140 -0.78 -0.48 41.04
C PRO A 140 -1.42 0.93 41.06
N PRO A 141 -0.63 2.00 40.95
CA PRO A 141 -1.15 3.35 40.72
C PRO A 141 -2.01 3.40 39.45
N GLN A 142 -3.11 4.18 39.49
CA GLN A 142 -3.94 4.50 38.33
C GLN A 142 -3.32 5.60 37.47
#